data_AF-A0A645GZM6-F1
#
_entry.id   AF-A0A645GZM6-F1
#
_cell.length_a   1.000
_cell.length_b   1.000
_cell.length_c   1.000
_cell.angle_alpha   90.00
_cell.angle_beta   90.00
_cell.angle_gamma   90.00
#
_symmetry.space_group_name_H-M   'P 1'
#
loop_
_entity.id
_entity.type
_entity.pdbx_description
1 polymer ?
#
loop_
_entity_poly.entity_id
_entity_poly.type
_entity_poly.pdbx_seq_one_letter_code
_entity_poly.pdbx_strand_id
1 'polypeptide(L)' 'MVDSEQEANTVVTVLQKGYLIADRVLRPALVMVARGK' A
#
# COMPACT_ATOMS: atom_id res chain seq x y z
N MET A 1 5.12 7.97 -4.67
CA MET A 1 6.19 6.98 -4.39
C MET A 1 7.17 7.65 -3.46
N VAL A 2 7.60 6.97 -2.41
CA VAL A 2 8.50 7.53 -1.39
C VAL A 2 9.88 6.91 -1.58
N ASP A 3 10.93 7.71 -1.45
CA ASP A 3 12.30 7.21 -1.38
C ASP A 3 12.45 6.44 -0.07
N SER A 4 12.57 5.12 -0.18
CA SER A 4 12.63 4.21 0.95
C SER A 4 13.73 3.20 0.68
N GLU A 5 14.44 2.77 1.73
CA GLU A 5 15.48 1.73 1.62
C GLU A 5 14.90 0.34 1.29
N GLN A 6 13.57 0.20 1.30
CA GLN A 6 12.86 -1.00 0.93
C GLN A 6 12.88 -1.23 -0.58
N GLU A 7 12.80 -2.49 -0.99
CA GLU A 7 12.75 -2.87 -2.40
C GLU A 7 11.54 -2.24 -3.11
N ALA A 8 11.71 -1.97 -4.41
CA ALA A 8 10.66 -1.42 -5.25
C ALA A 8 9.37 -2.26 -5.17
N ASN A 9 8.21 -1.59 -5.25
CA ASN A 9 6.88 -2.20 -5.15
C ASN A 9 6.47 -2.70 -3.76
N THR A 10 7.21 -2.34 -2.71
CA THR A 10 6.82 -2.63 -1.32
C THR A 10 5.92 -1.54 -0.74
N VAL A 11 4.89 -1.92 0.02
CA VAL A 11 4.02 -0.96 0.74
C VAL A 11 4.73 -0.44 1.98
N VAL A 12 5.06 0.85 2.00
CA VAL A 12 5.80 1.49 3.11
C VAL A 12 4.86 2.01 4.18
N THR A 13 3.73 2.58 3.78
CA THR A 13 2.79 3.20 4.71
C THR A 13 1.37 3.11 4.19
N VAL A 14 0.43 2.82 5.09
CA VAL A 14 -1.01 2.84 4.82
C VAL A 14 -1.59 4.13 5.38
N LEU A 15 -2.04 5.02 4.50
CA LEU A 15 -2.67 6.29 4.87
C LEU A 15 -4.14 6.10 5.22
N GLN A 16 -4.80 5.15 4.55
CA GLN A 16 -6.19 4.81 4.81
C GLN A 16 -6.40 3.31 4.72
N LYS A 17 -7.09 2.73 5.72
CA LYS A 17 -7.37 1.31 5.75
C LYS A 17 -8.36 0.91 4.64
N GLY A 18 -8.04 -0.20 3.99
CA GLY A 18 -8.96 -0.91 3.10
C GLY A 18 -9.70 -2.01 3.86
N TYR A 19 -10.79 -2.50 3.28
CA TYR A 19 -11.63 -3.54 3.85
C TYR A 19 -12.06 -4.57 2.80
N LEU A 20 -12.15 -5.82 3.22
CA LEU A 20 -12.69 -6.94 2.45
C LEU A 20 -13.96 -7.46 3.13
N ILE A 21 -14.94 -7.91 2.34
CA ILE A 21 -16.11 -8.66 2.81
C ILE A 21 -16.24 -9.89 1.92
N ALA A 22 -16.10 -11.08 2.51
CA ALA A 22 -16.18 -12.36 1.77
C ALA A 22 -15.33 -12.33 0.48
N ASP A 23 -14.06 -11.95 0.64
CA ASP A 23 -13.07 -11.80 -0.44
C ASP A 23 -13.38 -10.75 -1.53
N ARG A 24 -14.45 -9.96 -1.34
CA ARG A 24 -14.77 -8.82 -2.19
C ARG A 24 -14.20 -7.55 -1.61
N VAL A 25 -13.59 -6.74 -2.47
CA VAL A 25 -13.06 -5.43 -2.08
C VAL A 25 -14.23 -4.49 -1.82
N LEU A 26 -14.46 -4.14 -0.56
CA LEU A 26 -15.43 -3.12 -0.18
C LEU A 26 -14.84 -1.72 -0.41
N ARG A 27 -13.58 -1.55 -0.01
CA ARG A 27 -12.82 -0.31 -0.16
C ARG A 27 -11.34 -0.65 -0.26
N PRO A 28 -10.62 -0.15 -1.28
CA PRO A 28 -9.17 -0.31 -1.36
C PRO A 28 -8.46 0.55 -0.30
N ALA A 29 -7.31 0.07 0.18
CA ALA A 29 -6.44 0.85 1.04
C ALA A 29 -5.71 1.93 0.22
N LEU A 30 -5.58 3.13 0.78
CA LEU A 30 -4.70 4.15 0.22
C LEU A 30 -3.31 3.94 0.79
N VAL A 31 -2.34 3.64 -0.08
CA VAL A 31 -0.99 3.24 0.32
C VAL A 31 0.08 4.09 -0.38
N MET A 32 1.21 4.26 0.29
CA MET A 32 2.44 4.73 -0.31
C MET A 32 3.37 3.56 -0.59
N VAL A 33 3.82 3.45 -1.84
CA VAL A 33 4.72 2.40 -2.31
C VAL A 33 6.15 2.93 -2.41
N ALA A 34 7.11 2.10 -2.05
CA ALA A 34 8.54 2.35 -2.21
C ALA A 34 8.86 2.49 -3.70
N ARG A 35 9.59 3.54 -4.06
CA ARG A 35 10.12 3.69 -5.42
C ARG A 35 11.21 2.65 -5.72
N GLY A 36 11.83 2.08 -4.68
CA GLY A 36 13.13 1.42 -4.79
C GLY A 36 14.23 2.45 -4.99
N LYS A 37 15.48 2.04 -4.79
CA LYS A 37 16.65 2.84 -5.15
C LYS A 37 16.93 2.73 -6.65
#